data_AF-A0A382MQ91-F1
#
_entry.id   AF-A0A382MQ91-F1
#
_cell.length_a   1.000
_cell.length_b   1.000
_cell.length_c   1.000
_cell.angle_alpha   90.00
_cell.angle_beta   90.00
_cell.angle_gamma   90.00
#
_symmetry.space_group_name_H-M   'P 1'
#
loop_
_entity.id
_entity.type
_entity.pdbx_description
1 polymer ?
#
loop_
_entity_poly.entity_id
_entity_poly.type
_entity_poly.pdbx_seq_one_letter_code
_entity_poly.pdbx_strand_id
1 'polypeptide(L)'
;MKALVEIVAFWLLPLALLIEYRCWQSIYWTTPGFIFYVIAVPALATYMIVATGAGWLKLWGFNLKYTVKKVPVPIGLVYCSVINMLLLIFAKLLAPPSMISSTIAIVLLITISGAILGSLYDVVIVHYKLLNVYIRPFYKRDNAIKIVAAYGPWFFGLMGLVSGLSVKFGEYLLIETNHAASLAVVTAAGILIIYAPFLLYFLVIIEQKRRKIESKDKV
;
A
#
# COMPACT_ATOMS: atom_id res chain seq x y z
N MET A 1 -1.35 18.24 19.70
CA MET A 1 -1.11 18.01 18.26
C MET A 1 -0.83 16.55 17.92
N LYS A 2 0.26 15.93 18.42
CA LYS A 2 0.64 14.53 18.09
C LYS A 2 -0.50 13.50 18.26
N ALA A 3 -1.18 13.51 19.41
CA ALA A 3 -2.27 12.57 19.68
C ALA A 3 -3.45 12.74 18.71
N LEU A 4 -3.77 13.97 18.31
CA LEU A 4 -4.82 14.26 17.33
C LEU A 4 -4.45 13.69 15.96
N VAL A 5 -3.20 13.87 15.53
CA VAL A 5 -2.71 13.32 14.26
C VAL A 5 -2.73 11.79 14.28
N GLU A 6 -2.35 11.17 15.40
CA GLU A 6 -2.46 9.72 15.58
C GLU A 6 -3.91 9.24 15.44
N ILE A 7 -4.86 9.89 16.13
CA ILE A 7 -6.30 9.59 16.05
C ILE A 7 -6.78 9.68 14.61
N VAL A 8 -6.49 10.79 13.92
CA VAL A 8 -6.94 11.01 12.54
C VAL A 8 -6.33 9.99 11.59
N ALA A 9 -5.00 9.83 11.61
CA ALA A 9 -4.26 9.03 10.64
C ALA A 9 -4.48 7.52 10.80
N PHE A 10 -4.54 7.01 12.04
CA PHE A 10 -4.55 5.56 12.29
C PHE A 10 -5.89 5.02 12.77
N TRP A 11 -6.82 5.86 13.22
CA TRP A 11 -8.08 5.40 13.81
C TRP A 11 -9.31 5.91 13.07
N LEU A 12 -9.34 7.17 12.63
CA LEU A 12 -10.46 7.70 11.86
C LEU A 12 -10.37 7.33 10.37
N LEU A 13 -9.19 7.46 9.76
CA LEU A 13 -9.00 7.11 8.35
C LEU A 13 -9.48 5.71 7.98
N PRO A 14 -9.13 4.61 8.70
CA PRO A 14 -9.63 3.28 8.33
C PRO A 14 -11.14 3.12 8.49
N LEU A 15 -11.83 3.97 9.27
CA LEU A 15 -13.30 3.95 9.35
C LEU A 15 -13.96 4.49 8.08
N ALA A 16 -13.23 5.23 7.24
CA ALA A 16 -13.72 5.65 5.93
C ALA A 16 -14.05 4.46 5.02
N LEU A 17 -13.43 3.28 5.25
CA LEU A 17 -13.79 2.04 4.55
C LEU A 17 -15.27 1.67 4.68
N LEU A 18 -15.93 2.06 5.77
CA LEU A 18 -17.38 1.86 5.93
C LEU A 18 -18.19 2.68 4.93
N ILE A 19 -17.75 3.92 4.67
CA ILE A 19 -18.36 4.81 3.68
C ILE A 19 -18.00 4.34 2.28
N GLU A 20 -16.73 4.01 2.04
CA GLU A 20 -16.23 3.50 0.76
C GLU A 20 -16.97 2.21 0.36
N TYR A 21 -17.23 1.30 1.30
CA TYR A 21 -18.04 0.12 1.06
C TYR A 21 -19.46 0.48 0.57
N ARG A 22 -20.11 1.46 1.20
CA ARG A 22 -21.44 1.95 0.76
C ARG A 22 -21.38 2.60 -0.62
N CYS A 23 -20.34 3.37 -0.90
CA CYS A 23 -20.12 3.96 -2.22
C CYS A 23 -19.96 2.88 -3.29
N TRP A 24 -19.17 1.84 -3.00
CA TRP A 24 -19.03 0.69 -3.90
C TRP A 24 -20.38 0.00 -4.16
N GLN A 25 -21.18 -0.25 -3.12
CA GLN A 25 -22.52 -0.84 -3.27
C GLN A 25 -23.47 -0.01 -4.15
N SER A 26 -23.25 1.30 -4.26
CA SER A 26 -24.08 2.17 -5.10
C SER A 26 -23.73 2.09 -6.60
N ILE A 27 -22.64 1.42 -6.96
CA ILE A 27 -22.18 1.31 -8.34
C ILE A 27 -22.76 0.04 -8.97
N TYR A 28 -23.60 0.23 -9.99
CA TYR A 28 -24.46 -0.81 -10.57
C TYR A 28 -23.73 -2.06 -11.11
N TRP A 29 -22.50 -1.92 -11.58
CA TRP A 29 -21.74 -3.03 -12.18
C TRP A 29 -20.95 -3.84 -11.14
N THR A 30 -20.91 -3.39 -9.88
CA THR A 30 -20.09 -4.05 -8.86
C THR A 30 -20.80 -5.26 -8.28
N THR A 31 -20.03 -6.29 -7.92
CA THR A 31 -20.51 -7.49 -7.24
C THR A 31 -19.94 -7.55 -5.82
N PRO A 32 -20.59 -8.23 -4.86
CA PRO A 32 -20.04 -8.41 -3.52
C PRO A 32 -18.62 -9.01 -3.51
N GLY A 33 -18.31 -9.91 -4.45
CA GLY A 33 -16.98 -10.49 -4.63
C GLY A 33 -15.94 -9.45 -5.03
N PHE A 34 -16.28 -8.56 -5.98
CA PHE A 34 -15.40 -7.46 -6.37
C PHE A 34 -15.22 -6.44 -5.24
N ILE A 35 -16.28 -6.09 -4.50
CA ILE A 35 -16.19 -5.18 -3.35
C ILE A 35 -15.27 -5.76 -2.26
N PHE A 36 -15.42 -7.06 -1.96
CA PHE A 36 -14.49 -7.75 -1.07
C PHE A 36 -13.06 -7.67 -1.59
N TYR A 37 -12.85 -7.93 -2.89
CA TYR A 37 -11.53 -7.90 -3.52
C TYR A 37 -10.85 -6.53 -3.38
N VAL A 38 -11.51 -5.44 -3.78
CA VAL A 38 -10.92 -4.08 -3.77
C VAL A 38 -10.62 -3.56 -2.37
N ILE A 39 -11.22 -4.13 -1.33
CA ILE A 39 -10.92 -3.80 0.07
C ILE A 39 -9.86 -4.75 0.65
N ALA A 40 -10.08 -6.06 0.56
CA ALA A 40 -9.25 -7.06 1.23
C ALA A 40 -7.84 -7.14 0.63
N VAL A 41 -7.72 -7.10 -0.70
CA VAL A 41 -6.43 -7.25 -1.40
C VAL A 41 -5.43 -6.16 -1.03
N PRO A 42 -5.73 -4.85 -1.20
CA PRO A 42 -4.78 -3.82 -0.82
C PRO A 42 -4.52 -3.82 0.69
N ALA A 43 -5.54 -4.07 1.53
CA ALA A 43 -5.33 -4.14 2.99
C ALA A 43 -4.32 -5.23 3.38
N LEU A 44 -4.52 -6.46 2.91
CA LEU A 44 -3.65 -7.60 3.21
C LEU A 44 -2.26 -7.41 2.61
N ALA A 45 -2.17 -6.97 1.35
CA ALA A 45 -0.88 -6.75 0.71
C ALA A 45 -0.08 -5.66 1.44
N THR A 46 -0.72 -4.56 1.85
CA THR A 46 -0.03 -3.52 2.63
C THR A 46 0.38 -4.02 4.02
N TYR A 47 -0.43 -4.84 4.69
CA TYR A 47 0.01 -5.50 5.93
C TYR A 47 1.27 -6.31 5.70
N MET A 48 1.34 -7.11 4.63
CA MET A 48 2.53 -7.90 4.31
C MET A 48 3.74 -7.02 4.02
N ILE A 49 3.59 -5.95 3.23
CA ILE A 49 4.67 -5.00 2.93
C ILE A 49 5.22 -4.37 4.21
N VAL A 50 4.35 -3.87 5.09
CA VAL A 50 4.78 -3.20 6.33
C VAL A 50 5.30 -4.20 7.34
N ALA A 51 4.71 -5.39 7.45
CA ALA A 51 5.20 -6.45 8.33
C ALA A 51 6.62 -6.88 7.94
N THR A 52 6.89 -7.03 6.64
CA THR A 52 8.24 -7.35 6.13
C THR A 52 9.20 -6.18 6.33
N GLY A 53 8.83 -4.97 5.91
CA GLY A 53 9.70 -3.79 5.96
C GLY A 53 10.00 -3.30 7.38
N ALA A 54 8.95 -3.06 8.19
CA ALA A 54 9.07 -2.55 9.55
C ALA A 54 9.30 -3.66 10.57
N GLY A 55 8.48 -4.71 10.52
CA GLY A 55 8.48 -5.77 11.53
C GLY A 55 9.70 -6.68 11.45
N TRP A 56 10.07 -7.10 10.24
CA TRP A 56 11.18 -8.04 10.05
C TRP A 56 12.50 -7.34 9.74
N LEU A 57 12.54 -6.50 8.69
CA LEU A 57 13.77 -5.86 8.21
C LEU A 57 14.18 -4.62 9.00
N LYS A 58 13.27 -4.07 9.82
CA LYS A 58 13.46 -2.88 10.65
C LYS A 58 13.94 -1.67 9.85
N LEU A 59 13.44 -1.50 8.62
CA LEU A 59 13.78 -0.37 7.75
C LEU A 59 13.17 0.94 8.28
N TRP A 60 11.98 0.84 8.85
CA TRP A 60 11.28 1.88 9.59
C TRP A 60 10.51 1.24 10.74
N GLY A 61 9.93 2.05 11.62
CA GLY A 61 9.13 1.54 12.73
C GLY A 61 8.21 2.60 13.31
N PHE A 62 6.99 2.19 13.65
CA PHE A 62 5.98 3.09 14.17
C PHE A 62 6.06 3.20 15.69
N ASN A 63 5.87 4.43 16.18
CA ASN A 63 5.90 4.79 17.59
C ASN A 63 4.49 5.08 18.10
N LEU A 64 3.65 4.04 18.05
CA LEU A 64 2.25 4.06 18.48
C LEU A 64 2.05 3.08 19.64
N LYS A 65 0.97 3.27 20.42
CA LYS A 65 0.64 2.39 21.55
C LYS A 65 0.29 0.97 21.08
N TYR A 66 -0.51 0.85 20.02
CA TYR A 66 -1.02 -0.42 19.52
C TYR A 66 -0.23 -0.88 18.29
N THR A 67 0.92 -1.51 18.54
CA THR A 67 1.78 -2.09 17.49
C THR A 67 2.21 -3.52 17.82
N VAL A 68 2.41 -4.34 16.79
CA VAL A 68 3.08 -5.64 16.88
C VAL A 68 4.41 -5.53 16.15
N LYS A 69 5.54 -5.73 16.84
CA LYS A 69 6.89 -5.53 16.25
C LYS A 69 7.04 -4.17 15.52
N LYS A 70 6.52 -3.08 16.09
CA LYS A 70 6.51 -1.72 15.48
C LYS A 70 5.64 -1.57 14.23
N VAL A 71 4.77 -2.53 13.94
CA VAL A 71 3.73 -2.46 12.89
C VAL A 71 2.40 -2.08 13.53
N PRO A 72 1.75 -0.96 13.15
CA PRO A 72 0.45 -0.57 13.69
C PRO A 72 -0.61 -1.59 13.34
N VAL A 73 -1.45 -1.94 14.32
CA VAL A 73 -2.60 -2.82 14.10
C VAL A 73 -3.48 -2.35 12.93
N PRO A 74 -3.79 -1.06 12.73
CA PRO A 74 -4.68 -0.64 11.63
C PRO A 74 -3.97 -0.39 10.29
N ILE A 75 -2.66 -0.63 10.14
CA ILE A 75 -1.89 -0.07 9.03
C ILE A 75 -2.37 -0.50 7.64
N GLY A 76 -2.77 -1.77 7.46
CA GLY A 76 -3.29 -2.22 6.17
C GLY A 76 -4.59 -1.53 5.81
N LEU A 77 -5.46 -1.29 6.80
CA LEU A 77 -6.73 -0.58 6.61
C LEU A 77 -6.54 0.91 6.28
N VAL A 78 -5.54 1.56 6.90
CA VAL A 78 -5.17 2.95 6.62
C VAL A 78 -4.83 3.15 5.15
N TYR A 79 -3.89 2.36 4.62
CA TYR A 79 -3.48 2.48 3.22
C TYR A 79 -4.57 1.98 2.27
N CYS A 80 -5.30 0.93 2.65
CA CYS A 80 -6.45 0.45 1.89
C CYS A 80 -7.52 1.53 1.70
N SER A 81 -7.84 2.30 2.74
CA SER A 81 -8.80 3.41 2.63
C SER A 81 -8.33 4.47 1.63
N VAL A 82 -7.06 4.88 1.70
CA VAL A 82 -6.52 5.86 0.75
C VAL A 82 -6.60 5.35 -0.69
N ILE A 83 -6.22 4.10 -0.92
CA ILE A 83 -6.32 3.48 -2.25
C ILE A 83 -7.77 3.37 -2.71
N ASN A 84 -8.69 2.93 -1.86
CA ASN A 84 -10.11 2.80 -2.21
C ASN A 84 -10.77 4.14 -2.50
N MET A 85 -10.45 5.19 -1.73
CA MET A 85 -10.92 6.54 -2.00
C MET A 85 -10.46 7.00 -3.40
N LEU A 86 -9.20 6.77 -3.76
CA LEU A 86 -8.68 7.09 -5.09
C LEU A 86 -9.38 6.27 -6.19
N LEU A 87 -9.60 4.97 -5.98
CA LEU A 87 -10.30 4.12 -6.93
C LEU A 87 -11.76 4.57 -7.13
N LEU A 88 -12.45 4.96 -6.05
CA LEU A 88 -13.82 5.48 -6.11
C LEU A 88 -13.92 6.81 -6.87
N ILE A 89 -12.96 7.71 -6.68
CA ILE A 89 -12.87 8.96 -7.46
C ILE A 89 -12.77 8.65 -8.96
N PHE A 90 -12.05 7.60 -9.33
CA PHE A 90 -11.84 7.17 -10.71
C PHE A 90 -12.72 5.98 -11.13
N ALA A 91 -13.82 5.69 -10.41
CA ALA A 91 -14.61 4.46 -10.61
C ALA A 91 -15.17 4.32 -12.03
N LYS A 92 -15.41 5.42 -12.75
CA LYS A 92 -15.83 5.38 -14.16
C LYS A 92 -14.80 4.73 -15.08
N LEU A 93 -13.50 4.87 -14.77
CA LEU A 93 -12.42 4.22 -15.53
C LEU A 93 -12.29 2.73 -15.19
N LEU A 94 -12.92 2.28 -14.11
CA LEU A 94 -13.01 0.87 -13.72
C LEU A 94 -14.22 0.16 -14.31
N ALA A 95 -15.18 0.90 -14.87
CA ALA A 95 -16.39 0.26 -15.40
C ALA A 95 -16.06 -0.67 -16.58
N PRO A 96 -16.72 -1.83 -16.67
CA PRO A 96 -16.60 -2.70 -17.82
C PRO A 96 -17.21 -2.04 -19.08
N PRO A 97 -16.76 -2.41 -20.28
CA PRO A 97 -15.72 -3.40 -20.56
C PRO A 97 -14.29 -2.86 -20.37
N SER A 98 -13.37 -3.75 -20.01
CA SER A 98 -11.95 -3.48 -19.81
C SER A 98 -11.31 -3.03 -21.10
N MET A 99 -10.84 -1.79 -21.10
CA MET A 99 -10.04 -1.23 -22.18
C MET A 99 -8.60 -0.99 -21.72
N ILE A 100 -7.65 -1.26 -22.60
CA ILE A 100 -6.22 -0.97 -22.35
C ILE A 100 -6.01 0.51 -22.03
N SER A 101 -6.71 1.41 -22.75
CA SER A 101 -6.66 2.85 -22.50
C SER A 101 -7.14 3.22 -21.09
N SER A 102 -8.28 2.66 -20.65
CA SER A 102 -8.82 2.87 -19.30
C SER A 102 -7.88 2.32 -18.22
N THR A 103 -7.22 1.19 -18.50
CA THR A 103 -6.24 0.54 -17.62
C THR A 103 -5.01 1.42 -17.45
N ILE A 104 -4.44 1.92 -18.54
CA ILE A 104 -3.30 2.85 -18.50
C ILE A 104 -3.68 4.12 -17.74
N ALA A 105 -4.84 4.70 -18.06
CA ALA A 105 -5.31 5.93 -17.42
C ALA A 105 -5.44 5.76 -15.90
N ILE A 106 -6.13 4.72 -15.44
CA ILE A 106 -6.31 4.53 -14.00
C ILE A 106 -5.00 4.19 -13.29
N VAL A 107 -4.15 3.34 -13.88
CA VAL A 107 -2.85 3.00 -13.30
C VAL A 107 -2.00 4.25 -13.12
N LEU A 108 -1.93 5.13 -14.12
CA LEU A 108 -1.18 6.38 -14.03
C LEU A 108 -1.77 7.34 -12.98
N LEU A 109 -3.10 7.50 -12.95
CA LEU A 109 -3.76 8.38 -11.98
C LEU A 109 -3.52 7.90 -10.55
N ILE A 110 -3.71 6.61 -10.27
CA ILE A 110 -3.46 6.05 -8.94
C ILE A 110 -1.97 6.10 -8.58
N THR A 111 -1.06 5.90 -9.54
CA THR A 111 0.39 6.06 -9.34
C THR A 111 0.74 7.47 -8.90
N ILE A 112 0.29 8.48 -9.63
CA ILE A 112 0.61 9.89 -9.35
C ILE A 112 -0.05 10.34 -8.04
N SER A 113 -1.34 10.08 -7.86
CA SER A 113 -2.06 10.42 -6.65
C SER A 113 -1.50 9.70 -5.43
N GLY A 114 -1.16 8.41 -5.57
CA GLY A 114 -0.50 7.62 -4.54
C GLY A 114 0.86 8.21 -4.15
N ALA A 115 1.72 8.51 -5.14
CA ALA A 115 3.02 9.12 -4.91
C ALA A 115 2.91 10.43 -4.11
N ILE A 116 1.94 11.29 -4.44
CA ILE A 116 1.72 12.57 -3.75
C ILE A 116 1.15 12.34 -2.35
N LEU A 117 -0.02 11.71 -2.25
CA LEU A 117 -0.75 11.59 -0.98
C LEU A 117 -0.01 10.71 0.02
N GLY A 118 0.58 9.59 -0.43
CA GLY A 118 1.37 8.71 0.42
C GLY A 118 2.62 9.41 0.94
N SER A 119 3.33 10.17 0.11
CA SER A 119 4.51 10.92 0.54
C SER A 119 4.14 12.00 1.56
N LEU A 120 3.06 12.74 1.32
CA LEU A 120 2.56 13.73 2.27
C LEU A 120 2.16 13.07 3.60
N TYR A 121 1.47 11.93 3.54
CA TYR A 121 1.13 11.15 4.72
C TYR A 121 2.38 10.76 5.53
N ASP A 122 3.39 10.17 4.89
CA ASP A 122 4.64 9.79 5.55
C ASP A 122 5.39 10.99 6.14
N VAL A 123 5.43 12.12 5.42
CA VAL A 123 6.05 13.37 5.93
C VAL A 123 5.34 13.84 7.20
N VAL A 124 4.01 13.83 7.22
CA VAL A 124 3.20 14.23 8.39
C VAL A 124 3.48 13.30 9.57
N ILE A 125 3.40 11.98 9.40
CA ILE A 125 3.60 11.05 10.52
C ILE A 125 5.06 11.02 11.01
N VAL A 126 6.05 11.30 10.17
CA VAL A 126 7.45 11.50 10.59
C VAL A 126 7.59 12.81 11.35
N HIS A 127 7.00 13.91 10.87
CA HIS A 127 7.04 15.21 11.55
C HIS A 127 6.52 15.11 13.00
N TYR A 128 5.43 14.37 13.20
CA TYR A 128 4.85 14.12 14.53
C TYR A 128 5.49 12.97 15.32
N LYS A 129 6.62 12.40 14.84
CA LYS A 129 7.36 11.31 15.50
C LYS A 129 6.52 10.04 15.73
N LEU A 130 5.56 9.80 14.84
CA LEU A 130 4.74 8.58 14.78
C LEU A 130 5.41 7.50 13.93
N LEU A 131 6.24 7.91 12.95
CA LEU A 131 7.09 7.03 12.16
C LEU A 131 8.56 7.39 12.37
N ASN A 132 9.39 6.38 12.65
CA ASN A 132 10.84 6.51 12.70
C ASN A 132 11.44 5.77 11.51
N VAL A 133 12.26 6.46 10.72
CA VAL A 133 12.92 5.88 9.54
C VAL A 133 14.36 5.52 9.92
N TYR A 134 14.72 4.25 9.72
CA TYR A 134 16.02 3.69 10.14
C TYR A 134 16.89 3.28 8.95
N ILE A 135 16.62 3.80 7.74
CA ILE A 135 17.31 3.51 6.48
C ILE A 135 18.75 4.07 6.49
N ARG A 136 19.56 3.61 7.45
CA ARG A 136 20.97 3.91 7.65
C ARG A 136 21.92 3.35 6.57
N PRO A 137 21.58 2.31 5.78
CA PRO A 137 22.48 1.86 4.72
C PRO A 137 22.65 2.89 3.58
N PHE A 138 21.61 3.67 3.28
CA PHE A 138 21.57 4.56 2.10
C PHE A 138 21.67 6.05 2.46
N TYR A 139 21.20 6.46 3.64
CA TYR A 139 21.18 7.87 4.06
C TYR A 139 21.89 8.04 5.40
N LYS A 140 23.18 8.41 5.38
CA LYS A 140 23.96 8.71 6.61
C LYS A 140 23.74 10.17 7.01
N ARG A 141 23.18 10.39 8.21
CA ARG A 141 22.99 11.70 8.88
C ARG A 141 21.94 12.65 8.30
N ASP A 142 21.08 12.19 7.40
CA ASP A 142 19.98 13.01 6.89
C ASP A 142 18.81 13.14 7.88
N ASN A 143 18.12 14.28 7.82
CA ASN A 143 16.87 14.51 8.54
C ASN A 143 15.82 13.48 8.05
N ALA A 144 15.06 12.89 8.98
CA ALA A 144 14.05 11.88 8.66
C ALA A 144 13.07 12.35 7.56
N ILE A 145 12.69 13.63 7.55
CA ILE A 145 11.84 14.21 6.50
C ILE A 145 12.51 14.17 5.12
N LYS A 146 13.83 14.43 5.03
CA LYS A 146 14.57 14.34 3.76
C LYS A 146 14.60 12.91 3.23
N ILE A 147 14.75 11.93 4.13
CA ILE A 147 14.74 10.51 3.76
C ILE A 147 13.37 10.16 3.17
N VAL A 148 12.27 10.55 3.84
CA VAL A 148 10.91 10.37 3.33
C VAL A 148 10.70 11.05 1.98
N ALA A 149 11.12 12.30 1.83
CA ALA A 149 10.98 13.03 0.58
C ALA A 149 11.73 12.34 -0.58
N ALA A 150 12.81 11.61 -0.29
CA ALA A 150 13.59 10.89 -1.29
C ALA A 150 12.94 9.54 -1.68
N TYR A 151 12.49 8.73 -0.72
CA TYR A 151 11.91 7.40 -1.03
C TYR A 151 10.40 7.43 -1.31
N GLY A 152 9.67 8.35 -0.66
CA GLY A 152 8.21 8.38 -0.63
C GLY A 152 7.57 8.33 -2.01
N PRO A 153 7.95 9.22 -2.96
CA PRO A 153 7.34 9.25 -4.28
C PRO A 153 7.48 7.92 -5.02
N TRP A 154 8.63 7.27 -4.90
CA TRP A 154 8.89 5.96 -5.53
C TRP A 154 8.12 4.83 -4.85
N PHE A 155 8.14 4.79 -3.52
CA PHE A 155 7.45 3.75 -2.76
C PHE A 155 5.93 3.82 -2.96
N PHE A 156 5.34 5.00 -2.79
CA PHE A 156 3.90 5.19 -2.92
C PHE A 156 3.43 5.25 -4.37
N GLY A 157 4.28 5.71 -5.29
CA GLY A 157 4.03 5.60 -6.73
C GLY A 157 3.95 4.13 -7.16
N LEU A 158 4.94 3.32 -6.78
CA LEU A 158 4.91 1.88 -7.05
C LEU A 158 3.68 1.21 -6.43
N MET A 159 3.35 1.56 -5.18
CA MET A 159 2.16 1.07 -4.49
C MET A 159 0.88 1.40 -5.27
N GLY A 160 0.77 2.62 -5.78
CA GLY A 160 -0.35 3.04 -6.63
C GLY A 160 -0.40 2.28 -7.96
N LEU A 161 0.74 2.12 -8.63
CA LEU A 161 0.88 1.39 -9.89
C LEU A 161 0.37 -0.05 -9.76
N VAL A 162 0.89 -0.79 -8.77
CA VAL A 162 0.56 -2.21 -8.60
C VAL A 162 -0.87 -2.39 -8.08
N SER A 163 -1.40 -1.44 -7.31
CA SER A 163 -2.81 -1.45 -6.89
C SER A 163 -3.75 -1.22 -8.07
N GLY A 164 -3.45 -0.25 -8.94
CA GLY A 164 -4.23 0.00 -10.14
C GLY A 164 -4.27 -1.21 -11.08
N LEU A 165 -3.11 -1.86 -11.28
CA LEU A 165 -3.02 -3.09 -12.06
C LEU A 165 -3.82 -4.23 -11.40
N SER A 166 -3.67 -4.40 -10.08
CA SER A 166 -4.36 -5.44 -9.32
C SER A 166 -5.88 -5.27 -9.36
N VAL A 167 -6.41 -4.05 -9.30
CA VAL A 167 -7.85 -3.80 -9.38
C VAL A 167 -8.39 -4.04 -10.79
N LYS A 168 -7.67 -3.64 -11.84
CA LYS A 168 -8.07 -3.97 -13.23
C LYS A 168 -8.03 -5.47 -13.51
N PHE A 169 -7.06 -6.19 -12.96
CA PHE A 169 -7.04 -7.64 -12.98
C PHE A 169 -8.26 -8.25 -12.28
N GLY A 170 -8.61 -7.74 -11.09
CA GLY A 170 -9.78 -8.19 -10.33
C GLY A 170 -11.10 -7.89 -11.04
N GLU A 171 -11.21 -6.72 -11.69
CA GLU A 171 -12.38 -6.31 -12.46
C GLU A 171 -12.62 -7.26 -13.64
N TYR A 172 -11.58 -7.49 -14.46
CA TYR A 172 -11.66 -8.40 -15.60
C TYR A 172 -12.08 -9.83 -15.19
N LEU A 173 -11.55 -10.35 -14.08
CA LEU A 173 -11.86 -11.71 -13.62
C LEU A 173 -13.20 -11.84 -12.90
N LEU A 174 -13.54 -10.89 -12.02
CA LEU A 174 -14.71 -10.99 -11.14
C LEU A 174 -15.98 -10.35 -11.74
N ILE A 175 -15.85 -9.48 -12.74
CA ILE A 175 -16.97 -8.77 -13.38
C ILE A 175 -17.18 -9.27 -14.81
N GLU A 176 -16.17 -9.17 -15.69
CA GLU A 176 -16.38 -9.42 -17.12
C GLU A 176 -16.41 -10.89 -17.51
N THR A 177 -15.38 -11.63 -17.12
CA THR A 177 -15.27 -13.03 -17.51
C THR A 177 -16.16 -13.94 -16.67
N ASN A 178 -16.77 -13.39 -15.61
CA ASN A 178 -17.51 -14.10 -14.56
C ASN A 178 -16.83 -15.43 -14.21
N HIS A 179 -15.49 -15.44 -14.24
CA HIS A 179 -14.76 -16.66 -14.03
C HIS A 179 -14.89 -16.98 -12.55
N ALA A 180 -15.68 -18.02 -12.26
CA ALA A 180 -15.76 -18.65 -10.95
C ALA A 180 -14.44 -19.35 -10.56
N ALA A 181 -13.29 -18.85 -11.02
CA ALA A 181 -12.04 -19.02 -10.29
C ALA A 181 -12.35 -18.61 -8.85
N SER A 182 -12.11 -19.50 -7.89
CA SER A 182 -12.48 -19.23 -6.50
C SER A 182 -11.97 -17.85 -6.12
N LEU A 183 -12.82 -17.01 -5.50
CA LEU A 183 -12.47 -15.67 -5.04
C LEU A 183 -11.11 -15.67 -4.32
N ALA A 184 -10.79 -16.75 -3.61
CA ALA A 184 -9.50 -17.02 -3.00
C ALA A 184 -8.31 -16.97 -3.97
N VAL A 185 -8.39 -17.60 -5.15
CA VAL A 185 -7.33 -17.59 -6.18
C VAL A 185 -7.13 -16.18 -6.72
N VAL A 186 -8.23 -15.49 -7.06
CA VAL A 186 -8.18 -14.12 -7.60
C VAL A 186 -7.57 -13.18 -6.54
N THR A 187 -8.02 -13.26 -5.28
CA THR A 187 -7.46 -12.52 -4.16
C THR A 187 -5.98 -12.82 -3.94
N ALA A 188 -5.56 -14.09 -3.97
CA ALA A 188 -4.16 -14.46 -3.80
C ALA A 188 -3.27 -13.88 -4.92
N ALA A 189 -3.72 -13.99 -6.18
CA ALA A 189 -3.03 -13.37 -7.31
C ALA A 189 -2.97 -11.84 -7.20
N GLY A 190 -4.08 -11.20 -6.80
CA GLY A 190 -4.14 -9.76 -6.55
C GLY A 190 -3.17 -9.28 -5.48
N ILE A 191 -3.04 -10.04 -4.39
CA ILE A 191 -2.06 -9.78 -3.32
C ILE A 191 -0.64 -9.94 -3.86
N LEU A 192 -0.37 -10.97 -4.67
CA LEU A 192 0.95 -11.20 -5.26
C LEU A 192 1.34 -10.10 -6.25
N ILE A 193 0.42 -9.61 -7.08
CA ILE A 193 0.66 -8.48 -7.99
C ILE A 193 1.17 -7.27 -7.20
N ILE A 194 0.56 -7.01 -6.04
CA ILE A 194 0.96 -5.91 -5.18
C ILE A 194 2.27 -6.20 -4.44
N TYR A 195 2.38 -7.35 -3.80
CA TYR A 195 3.46 -7.65 -2.87
C TYR A 195 4.78 -8.01 -3.55
N ALA A 196 4.75 -8.68 -4.70
CA ALA A 196 5.94 -9.23 -5.35
C ALA A 196 7.01 -8.17 -5.66
N PRO A 197 6.69 -6.97 -6.20
CA PRO A 197 7.69 -5.93 -6.44
C PRO A 197 8.38 -5.45 -5.15
N PHE A 198 7.64 -5.34 -4.04
CA PHE A 198 8.23 -4.98 -2.75
C PHE A 198 9.05 -6.12 -2.16
N LEU A 199 8.61 -7.36 -2.32
CA LEU A 199 9.37 -8.54 -1.90
C LEU A 199 10.71 -8.61 -2.63
N LEU A 200 10.74 -8.38 -3.95
CA LEU A 200 11.98 -8.31 -4.72
C LEU A 200 12.92 -7.22 -4.18
N TYR A 201 12.40 -6.02 -3.94
CA TYR A 201 13.17 -4.93 -3.33
C TYR A 201 13.73 -5.32 -1.95
N PHE A 202 12.92 -5.96 -1.10
CA PHE A 202 13.33 -6.45 0.21
C PHE A 202 14.40 -7.55 0.13
N LEU A 203 14.29 -8.47 -0.83
CA LEU A 203 15.31 -9.51 -1.08
C LEU A 203 16.65 -8.90 -1.47
N VAL A 204 16.66 -7.86 -2.30
CA VAL A 204 17.88 -7.11 -2.64
C VAL A 204 18.53 -6.52 -1.39
N ILE A 205 17.74 -5.92 -0.49
CA ILE A 205 18.26 -5.37 0.78
C ILE A 205 18.85 -6.48 1.67
N ILE A 206 18.18 -7.64 1.75
CA ILE A 206 18.66 -8.79 2.53
C ILE A 206 20.01 -9.27 1.99
N GLU A 207 20.13 -9.45 0.66
CA GLU A 207 21.35 -9.88 0.00
C GLU A 207 22.51 -8.88 0.25
N GLN A 208 22.25 -7.58 0.13
CA GLN A 208 23.24 -6.55 0.42
C GLN A 208 23.72 -6.57 1.87
N LYS A 209 22.80 -6.80 2.83
CA LYS A 209 23.16 -6.97 4.24
C LYS A 209 24.03 -8.22 4.45
N ARG A 210 23.71 -9.35 3.80
CA ARG A 210 24.49 -10.60 3.88
C ARG A 210 25.92 -10.40 3.41
N ARG A 211 26.11 -9.83 2.21
CA ARG A 211 27.45 -9.57 1.63
C ARG A 211 28.32 -8.68 2.49
N LYS A 212 27.73 -7.69 3.16
CA LYS A 212 28.45 -6.77 4.07
C LYS A 212 28.93 -7.44 5.36
N ILE A 213 28.25 -8.48 5.82
CA ILE A 213 28.67 -9.27 6.98
C ILE A 213 29.82 -10.19 6.54
N GLU A 214 29.64 -10.93 5.46
CA GLU A 214 30.68 -11.80 4.89
C GLU A 214 31.98 -11.06 4.55
N SER A 215 31.92 -9.79 4.10
CA SER A 215 33.12 -8.99 3.83
C SER A 215 33.84 -8.53 5.09
N LYS A 216 33.14 -8.42 6.22
CA LYS A 216 33.74 -8.02 7.51
C LYS A 216 34.40 -9.20 8.20
N ASP A 217 33.85 -10.40 8.04
CA ASP A 217 34.42 -11.62 8.63
C ASP A 217 35.69 -12.10 7.89
N LYS A 218 35.99 -11.51 6.73
CA LYS A 218 37.20 -11.76 5.92
C LYS A 218 38.35 -10.77 6.18
N VAL A 219 38.17 -9.79 7.08
CA VAL A 219 39.18 -8.79 7.49
C VAL A 219 39.54 -9.02 8.94
#